data_AF-A0A496YCZ4-F1
#
_entry.id   AF-A0A496YCZ4-F1
#
_cell.length_a   1.000
_cell.length_b   1.000
_cell.length_c   1.000
_cell.angle_alpha   90.00
_cell.angle_beta   90.00
_cell.angle_gamma   90.00
#
_symmetry.space_group_name_H-M   'P 1'
#
loop_
_entity.id
_entity.type
_entity.pdbx_description
1 polymer ?
#
loop_
_entity_poly.entity_id
_entity_poly.type
_entity_poly.pdbx_seq_one_letter_code
_entity_poly.pdbx_strand_id
1 'polypeptide(L)'
;MIFTLLKGRLSQAVAGDLLDFDLVTIVIAYLLLRYGQGPASVYAFGQGLFIDIVSGGPEGFSTLICLAVFLGLHLGSRFLDIERPRSQIVLVAIVVALKEILLLGLLNLFVPRVIIVRFFPLLVAGSMVVTALSVPLLFGVFDYLVGLPEEDSAGG
;
A
#
# COMPACT_ATOMS: atom_id res chain seq x y z
N MET A 1 -23.69 3.46 24.73
CA MET A 1 -22.52 2.58 24.52
C MET A 1 -22.71 1.53 23.42
N ILE A 2 -23.79 0.73 23.39
CA ILE A 2 -24.06 -0.18 22.25
C ILE A 2 -24.35 0.59 20.93
N PHE A 3 -25.00 1.75 21.02
CA PHE A 3 -25.26 2.61 19.85
C PHE A 3 -23.99 3.26 19.26
N THR A 4 -22.94 3.43 20.07
CA THR A 4 -21.63 3.95 19.62
C THR A 4 -20.85 2.88 18.88
N LEU A 5 -20.99 1.61 19.26
CA LEU A 5 -20.34 0.48 18.58
C LEU A 5 -21.03 0.14 17.24
N LEU A 6 -22.36 0.30 17.16
CA LEU A 6 -23.10 0.04 15.92
C LEU A 6 -22.96 1.19 14.90
N LYS A 7 -22.88 2.44 15.35
CA LYS A 7 -22.61 3.62 14.49
C LYS A 7 -21.11 3.75 14.14
N GLY A 8 -20.22 3.28 15.01
CA GLY A 8 -18.77 3.25 14.78
C GLY A 8 -18.35 2.27 13.68
N ARG A 9 -18.88 1.05 13.69
CA ARG A 9 -18.56 0.07 12.61
C ARG A 9 -19.19 0.40 11.25
N LEU A 10 -20.28 1.17 11.21
CA LEU A 10 -20.95 1.53 9.96
C LEU A 10 -20.44 2.85 9.36
N SER A 11 -19.96 3.80 10.19
CA SER A 11 -19.42 5.08 9.73
C SER A 11 -17.92 5.06 9.48
N GLN A 12 -17.18 4.18 10.16
CA GLN A 12 -15.71 4.08 10.00
C GLN A 12 -15.30 3.23 8.79
N ALA A 13 -16.22 2.44 8.22
CA ALA A 13 -15.99 1.68 7.00
C ALA A 13 -16.33 2.45 5.70
N VAL A 14 -16.97 3.64 5.78
CA VAL A 14 -17.58 4.27 4.58
C VAL A 14 -17.29 5.77 4.42
N ALA A 15 -16.82 6.53 5.41
CA ALA A 15 -16.74 8.00 5.27
C ALA A 15 -15.37 8.66 5.53
N GLY A 16 -14.38 7.94 6.08
CA GLY A 16 -13.03 8.49 6.32
C GLY A 16 -11.95 8.00 5.34
N ASP A 17 -12.20 6.88 4.67
CA ASP A 17 -11.20 6.09 3.92
C ASP A 17 -11.39 6.15 2.39
N LEU A 18 -12.23 7.07 1.91
CA LEU A 18 -12.57 7.16 0.49
C LEU A 18 -11.38 7.63 -0.38
N LEU A 19 -10.28 8.04 0.26
CA LEU A 19 -9.01 8.35 -0.36
C LEU A 19 -7.88 7.81 0.54
N ASP A 20 -7.91 6.50 0.80
CA ASP A 20 -6.89 5.82 1.58
C ASP A 20 -5.55 5.82 0.81
N PHE A 21 -4.68 6.72 1.23
CA PHE A 21 -3.38 6.93 0.64
C PHE A 21 -2.43 5.83 1.12
N ASP A 22 -2.10 4.88 0.26
CA ASP A 22 -1.31 3.70 0.63
C ASP A 22 0.18 4.02 0.79
N LEU A 23 0.47 4.78 1.84
CA LEU A 23 1.82 5.19 2.22
C LEU A 23 2.67 3.96 2.57
N VAL A 24 2.06 2.89 3.10
CA VAL A 24 2.77 1.65 3.43
C VAL A 24 3.37 1.02 2.17
N THR A 25 2.57 0.87 1.11
CA THR A 25 3.06 0.36 -0.19
C THR A 25 4.14 1.27 -0.77
N ILE A 26 3.98 2.60 -0.68
CA ILE A 26 4.98 3.56 -1.18
C ILE A 26 6.31 3.43 -0.43
N VAL A 27 6.28 3.29 0.90
CA VAL A 27 7.48 3.13 1.73
C VAL A 27 8.15 1.78 1.46
N ILE A 28 7.40 0.69 1.29
CA ILE A 28 7.96 -0.62 0.90
C ILE A 28 8.64 -0.52 -0.47
N ALA A 29 8.01 0.14 -1.45
CA ALA A 29 8.58 0.35 -2.77
C ALA A 29 9.87 1.17 -2.71
N TYR A 30 9.89 2.23 -1.91
CA TYR A 30 11.06 3.07 -1.71
C TYR A 30 12.22 2.30 -1.07
N LEU A 31 11.95 1.57 0.03
CA LEU A 31 12.93 0.73 0.71
C LEU A 31 13.50 -0.34 -0.22
N LEU A 32 12.64 -0.96 -1.02
CA LEU A 32 13.07 -2.00 -1.97
C LEU A 32 14.01 -1.42 -3.04
N LEU A 33 13.72 -0.21 -3.52
CA LEU A 33 14.52 0.45 -4.55
C LEU A 33 15.86 0.99 -4.02
N ARG A 34 15.85 1.63 -2.85
CA ARG A 34 17.04 2.34 -2.32
C ARG A 34 17.91 1.47 -1.41
N TYR A 35 17.31 0.54 -0.67
CA TYR A 35 17.99 -0.24 0.37
C TYR A 35 17.91 -1.77 0.14
N GLY A 36 17.19 -2.21 -0.90
CA GLY A 36 17.09 -3.62 -1.30
C GLY A 36 16.06 -4.43 -0.50
N GLN A 37 16.08 -5.75 -0.74
CA GLN A 37 15.04 -6.68 -0.28
C GLN A 37 14.96 -6.83 1.25
N GLY A 38 16.12 -6.86 1.92
CA GLY A 38 16.21 -7.07 3.38
C GLY A 38 15.38 -6.06 4.18
N PRO A 39 15.73 -4.76 4.15
CA PRO A 39 15.01 -3.75 4.93
C PRO A 39 13.55 -3.57 4.49
N ALA A 40 13.24 -3.74 3.21
CA ALA A 40 11.86 -3.69 2.71
C ALA A 40 10.98 -4.83 3.26
N SER A 41 11.49 -6.06 3.31
CA SER A 41 10.77 -7.21 3.86
C SER A 41 10.55 -7.11 5.37
N VAL A 42 11.57 -6.66 6.12
CA VAL A 42 11.47 -6.45 7.57
C VAL A 42 10.44 -5.36 7.87
N TYR A 43 10.44 -4.27 7.11
CA TYR A 43 9.45 -3.22 7.25
C TYR A 43 8.03 -3.73 6.93
N ALA A 44 7.84 -4.43 5.82
CA ALA A 44 6.54 -4.97 5.43
C ALA A 44 5.98 -5.94 6.48
N PHE A 45 6.82 -6.84 6.99
CA PHE A 45 6.44 -7.77 8.06
C PHE A 45 6.10 -7.02 9.35
N GLY A 46 6.97 -6.10 9.77
CA GLY A 46 6.77 -5.32 11.00
C GLY A 46 5.53 -4.45 10.95
N GLN A 47 5.26 -3.80 9.82
CA GLN A 47 4.05 -2.99 9.66
C GLN A 47 2.78 -3.85 9.71
N GLY A 48 2.72 -4.91 8.91
CA GLY A 48 1.54 -5.76 8.91
C GLY A 48 1.27 -6.39 10.29
N LEU A 49 2.33 -6.77 11.01
CA LEU A 49 2.21 -7.30 12.38
C LEU A 49 1.75 -6.23 13.38
N PHE A 50 2.24 -5.00 13.25
CA PHE A 50 1.79 -3.87 14.05
C PHE A 50 0.30 -3.59 13.83
N ILE A 51 -0.14 -3.57 12.57
CA ILE A 51 -1.55 -3.35 12.21
C ILE A 51 -2.42 -4.50 12.77
N ASP A 52 -1.96 -5.74 12.68
CA ASP A 52 -2.71 -6.89 13.22
C ASP A 52 -2.86 -6.81 14.75
N ILE A 53 -1.80 -6.44 15.47
CA ILE A 53 -1.84 -6.26 16.94
C ILE A 53 -2.77 -5.11 17.34
N VAL A 54 -2.66 -3.96 16.68
CA VAL A 54 -3.41 -2.74 17.05
C VAL A 54 -4.88 -2.82 16.62
N SER A 55 -5.18 -3.42 15.47
CA SER A 55 -6.54 -3.53 14.97
C SER A 55 -7.40 -4.52 15.76
N GLY A 56 -6.77 -5.39 16.57
CA GLY A 56 -7.44 -6.56 17.16
C GLY A 56 -8.04 -7.47 16.08
N GLY A 57 -7.51 -7.39 14.86
CA GLY A 57 -7.99 -8.09 13.69
C GLY A 57 -7.76 -9.59 13.82
N PRO A 58 -8.72 -10.43 13.38
CA PRO A 58 -8.55 -11.87 13.46
C PRO A 58 -7.47 -12.31 12.45
N GLU A 59 -6.63 -13.26 12.87
CA GLU A 59 -5.88 -14.17 12.00
C GLU A 59 -4.66 -13.62 11.21
N GLY A 60 -4.21 -12.39 11.46
CA GLY A 60 -2.95 -11.90 10.86
C GLY A 60 -3.06 -11.48 9.38
N PHE A 61 -4.26 -11.06 8.95
CA PHE A 61 -4.54 -10.71 7.57
C PHE A 61 -3.73 -9.50 7.07
N SER A 62 -3.41 -8.53 7.93
CA SER A 62 -2.62 -7.37 7.52
C SER A 62 -1.16 -7.73 7.25
N THR A 63 -0.57 -8.60 8.07
CA THR A 63 0.77 -9.17 7.83
C THR A 63 0.85 -9.88 6.49
N LEU A 64 -0.16 -10.70 6.18
CA LEU A 64 -0.22 -11.43 4.91
C LEU A 64 -0.33 -10.48 3.71
N ILE A 65 -1.17 -9.44 3.83
CA ILE A 65 -1.34 -8.43 2.78
C ILE A 65 -0.06 -7.61 2.58
N CYS A 66 0.60 -7.15 3.64
CA CYS A 66 1.86 -6.39 3.53
C CYS A 66 2.98 -7.23 2.91
N LEU A 67 3.07 -8.52 3.25
CA LEU A 67 4.03 -9.44 2.63
C LEU A 67 3.69 -9.69 1.16
N ALA A 68 2.41 -9.81 0.80
CA ALA A 68 1.98 -9.95 -0.60
C ALA A 68 2.31 -8.68 -1.42
N VAL A 69 2.16 -7.49 -0.83
CA VAL A 69 2.59 -6.22 -1.43
C VAL A 69 4.09 -6.20 -1.67
N PHE A 70 4.89 -6.55 -0.66
CA PHE A 70 6.34 -6.66 -0.82
C PHE A 70 6.72 -7.64 -1.92
N LEU A 71 6.09 -8.82 -1.94
CA LEU A 71 6.35 -9.84 -2.95
C LEU A 71 5.96 -9.37 -4.36
N GLY A 72 4.82 -8.68 -4.50
CA GLY A 72 4.37 -8.09 -5.75
C GLY A 72 5.34 -7.03 -6.27
N LEU A 73 5.82 -6.15 -5.39
CA LEU A 73 6.85 -5.16 -5.74
C LEU A 73 8.17 -5.84 -6.10
N HIS A 74 8.59 -6.87 -5.36
CA HIS A 74 9.83 -7.58 -5.60
C HIS A 74 9.83 -8.41 -6.89
N LEU A 75 8.72 -9.08 -7.22
CA LEU A 75 8.59 -9.78 -8.48
C LEU A 75 8.46 -8.78 -9.62
N GLY A 76 7.61 -7.77 -9.46
CA GLY A 76 7.38 -6.75 -10.49
C GLY A 76 8.62 -5.90 -10.77
N SER A 77 9.49 -5.67 -9.77
CA SER A 77 10.79 -4.99 -9.96
C SER A 77 11.72 -5.74 -10.89
N ARG A 78 11.54 -7.05 -11.03
CA ARG A 78 12.36 -7.89 -11.90
C ARG A 78 11.91 -7.82 -13.35
N PHE A 79 10.63 -7.52 -13.59
CA PHE A 79 10.04 -7.42 -14.93
C PHE A 79 9.98 -5.98 -15.45
N LEU A 80 9.88 -5.00 -14.56
CA LEU A 80 9.78 -3.58 -14.88
C LEU A 80 10.99 -2.84 -14.30
N ASP A 81 11.72 -2.11 -15.14
CA ASP A 81 12.82 -1.24 -14.70
C ASP A 81 12.29 -0.17 -13.75
N ILE A 82 12.46 -0.38 -12.43
CA ILE A 82 11.99 0.55 -11.39
C ILE A 82 12.72 1.90 -11.45
N GLU A 83 13.87 1.99 -12.11
CA GLU A 83 14.58 3.26 -12.29
C GLU A 83 13.78 4.28 -13.10
N ARG A 84 12.85 3.84 -13.95
CA ARG A 84 12.01 4.74 -14.73
C ARG A 84 10.77 5.17 -13.92
N PRO A 85 10.46 6.48 -13.82
CA PRO A 85 9.31 6.97 -13.05
C PRO A 85 7.98 6.43 -13.59
N ARG A 86 7.88 6.18 -14.91
CA ARG A 86 6.71 5.56 -15.53
C ARG A 86 6.49 4.11 -15.05
N SER A 87 7.57 3.34 -14.92
CA SER A 87 7.51 1.95 -14.45
C SER A 87 7.15 1.87 -12.97
N GLN A 88 7.61 2.82 -12.15
CA GLN A 88 7.25 2.92 -10.73
C GLN A 88 5.74 3.11 -10.55
N ILE A 89 5.15 4.05 -11.30
CA ILE A 89 3.70 4.31 -11.27
C ILE A 89 2.92 3.05 -11.66
N VAL A 90 3.32 2.40 -12.76
CA VAL A 90 2.64 1.18 -13.24
C VAL A 90 2.77 0.04 -12.24
N LEU A 91 3.97 -0.18 -11.69
CA LEU A 91 4.23 -1.24 -10.74
C LEU A 91 3.42 -1.03 -9.45
N VAL A 92 3.47 0.16 -8.86
CA VAL A 92 2.71 0.46 -7.64
C VAL A 92 1.21 0.34 -7.90
N ALA A 93 0.71 0.83 -9.04
CA ALA A 93 -0.70 0.67 -9.39
C ALA A 93 -1.13 -0.81 -9.47
N ILE A 94 -0.32 -1.67 -10.10
CA ILE A 94 -0.59 -3.13 -10.18
C ILE A 94 -0.57 -3.76 -8.78
N VAL A 95 0.40 -3.40 -7.94
CA VAL A 95 0.52 -3.98 -6.61
C VAL A 95 -0.62 -3.54 -5.69
N VAL A 96 -1.01 -2.26 -5.71
CA VAL A 96 -2.18 -1.78 -4.96
C VAL A 96 -3.44 -2.48 -5.47
N ALA A 97 -3.59 -2.68 -6.79
CA ALA A 97 -4.68 -3.48 -7.35
C ALA A 97 -4.71 -4.91 -6.82
N LEU A 98 -3.56 -5.57 -6.77
CA LEU A 98 -3.44 -6.92 -6.23
C LEU A 98 -3.78 -6.96 -4.73
N LYS A 99 -3.32 -5.96 -3.96
CA LYS A 99 -3.62 -5.80 -2.52
C LYS A 99 -5.12 -5.79 -2.27
N GLU A 100 -5.85 -4.96 -3.00
CA GLU A 100 -7.30 -4.79 -2.84
C GLU A 100 -8.07 -6.04 -3.25
N ILE A 101 -7.65 -6.72 -4.33
CA ILE A 101 -8.24 -8.00 -4.74
C ILE A 101 -8.01 -9.07 -3.66
N LEU A 102 -6.80 -9.13 -3.09
CA LEU A 102 -6.46 -10.09 -2.05
C LEU A 102 -7.27 -9.82 -0.77
N LEU A 103 -7.40 -8.55 -0.37
CA LEU A 103 -8.22 -8.13 0.77
C LEU A 103 -9.69 -8.51 0.56
N LEU A 104 -10.26 -8.21 -0.60
CA LEU A 104 -11.64 -8.60 -0.96
C LEU A 104 -11.83 -10.12 -0.92
N GLY A 105 -10.88 -10.88 -1.48
CA GLY A 105 -10.92 -12.34 -1.47
C GLY A 105 -10.88 -12.92 -0.05
N LEU A 106 -10.01 -12.39 0.79
CA LEU A 106 -9.83 -12.82 2.18
C LEU A 106 -11.06 -12.48 3.04
N LEU A 107 -11.61 -11.27 2.87
CA LEU A 107 -12.85 -10.85 3.50
C LEU A 107 -14.03 -11.72 3.06
N ASN A 108 -14.14 -12.06 1.78
CA ASN A 108 -15.20 -12.93 1.28
C ASN A 108 -15.08 -14.38 1.80
N LEU A 109 -13.86 -14.86 2.04
CA LEU A 109 -13.61 -16.22 2.53
C LEU A 109 -13.86 -16.35 4.04
N PHE A 110 -13.44 -15.37 4.84
CA PHE A 110 -13.48 -15.45 6.30
C PHE A 110 -14.64 -14.68 6.95
N VAL A 111 -15.26 -13.71 6.24
CA VAL A 111 -16.37 -12.91 6.77
C VAL A 111 -17.65 -13.24 5.99
N PRO A 112 -18.53 -14.13 6.51
CA PRO A 112 -19.67 -14.67 5.76
C PRO A 112 -20.81 -13.66 5.43
N ARG A 113 -20.63 -12.34 5.59
CA ARG A 113 -21.60 -11.29 5.22
C ARG A 113 -20.93 -9.97 4.82
N VAL A 114 -20.08 -9.97 3.80
CA VAL A 114 -19.58 -8.71 3.23
C VAL A 114 -20.60 -8.17 2.23
N ILE A 115 -21.19 -7.00 2.54
CA ILE A 115 -22.06 -6.28 1.60
C ILE A 115 -21.17 -5.34 0.77
N ILE A 116 -20.80 -5.77 -0.43
CA ILE A 116 -20.02 -4.93 -1.35
C ILE A 116 -20.95 -3.89 -1.97
N VAL A 117 -20.69 -2.61 -1.69
CA VAL A 117 -21.46 -1.49 -2.25
C VAL A 117 -21.06 -1.28 -3.72
N ARG A 118 -22.02 -1.00 -4.59
CA ARG A 118 -21.79 -0.87 -6.05
C ARG A 118 -20.73 0.18 -6.44
N PHE A 119 -20.51 1.20 -5.61
CA PHE A 119 -19.52 2.26 -5.82
C PHE A 119 -18.14 1.96 -5.24
N PHE A 120 -17.99 0.90 -4.44
CA PHE A 120 -16.74 0.48 -3.81
C PHE A 120 -15.56 0.34 -4.81
N PRO A 121 -15.69 -0.36 -5.97
CA PRO A 121 -14.57 -0.48 -6.90
C PRO A 121 -14.15 0.84 -7.56
N LEU A 122 -15.08 1.78 -7.74
CA LEU A 122 -14.77 3.10 -8.33
C LEU A 122 -13.95 3.96 -7.37
N LEU A 123 -14.26 3.90 -6.07
CA LEU A 123 -13.54 4.60 -5.01
C LEU A 123 -12.13 4.02 -4.84
N VAL A 124 -12.02 2.69 -4.82
CA VAL A 124 -10.75 1.97 -4.78
C VAL A 124 -9.87 2.32 -5.98
N ALA A 125 -10.44 2.37 -7.19
CA ALA A 125 -9.73 2.80 -8.38
C ALA A 125 -9.25 4.27 -8.29
N GLY A 126 -10.06 5.16 -7.72
CA GLY A 126 -9.65 6.55 -7.46
C GLY A 126 -8.45 6.63 -6.54
N SER A 127 -8.45 5.88 -5.44
CA SER A 127 -7.34 5.88 -4.49
C SER A 127 -6.06 5.28 -5.06
N MET A 128 -6.19 4.23 -5.89
CA MET A 128 -5.05 3.66 -6.64
C MET A 128 -4.36 4.70 -7.50
N VAL A 129 -5.15 5.47 -8.27
CA VAL A 129 -4.60 6.50 -9.17
C VAL A 129 -3.88 7.57 -8.36
N VAL A 130 -4.49 8.07 -7.28
CA VAL A 130 -3.87 9.12 -6.45
C VAL A 130 -2.59 8.61 -5.79
N THR A 131 -2.61 7.39 -5.24
CA THR A 131 -1.44 6.76 -4.61
C THR A 131 -0.32 6.57 -5.63
N ALA A 132 -0.61 5.96 -6.78
CA ALA A 132 0.39 5.67 -7.81
C ALA A 132 1.00 6.95 -8.40
N LEU A 133 0.19 8.00 -8.60
CA LEU A 133 0.67 9.28 -9.12
C LEU A 133 1.55 10.03 -8.11
N SER A 134 1.34 9.78 -6.81
CA SER A 134 2.10 10.41 -5.74
C SER A 134 3.44 9.73 -5.44
N VAL A 135 3.67 8.52 -5.97
CA VAL A 135 4.93 7.76 -5.83
C VAL A 135 6.17 8.58 -6.23
N PRO A 136 6.29 9.11 -7.47
CA PRO A 136 7.49 9.85 -7.86
C PRO A 136 7.70 11.13 -7.02
N LEU A 137 6.60 11.76 -6.60
CA LEU A 137 6.65 12.98 -5.79
C LEU A 137 7.18 12.67 -4.38
N LEU A 138 6.69 11.59 -3.77
CA LEU A 138 7.15 11.15 -2.45
C LEU A 138 8.56 10.58 -2.45
N PHE A 139 8.97 9.92 -3.54
CA PHE A 139 10.35 9.46 -3.68
C PHE A 139 11.32 10.65 -3.67
N GLY A 140 11.00 11.74 -4.38
CA GLY A 140 11.80 12.96 -4.32
C GLY A 140 11.85 13.59 -2.93
N VAL A 141 10.73 13.60 -2.19
CA VAL A 141 10.70 14.09 -0.81
C VAL A 141 11.54 13.20 0.12
N PHE A 142 11.45 11.88 -0.02
CA PHE A 142 12.26 10.96 0.77
C PHE A 142 13.75 11.09 0.47
N ASP A 143 14.14 11.24 -0.79
CA ASP A 143 15.54 11.46 -1.16
C ASP A 143 16.07 12.79 -0.59
N TYR A 144 15.25 13.84 -0.58
CA TYR A 144 15.59 15.12 0.07
C TYR A 144 15.74 14.98 1.59
N LEU A 145 14.84 14.25 2.25
CA LEU A 145 14.88 14.02 3.71
C LEU A 145 16.04 13.13 4.13
N VAL A 146 16.41 12.15 3.30
CA VAL A 146 17.57 11.26 3.51
C VAL A 146 18.89 12.00 3.24
N GLY A 147 18.84 13.14 2.54
CA GLY A 147 20.00 14.00 2.32
C GLY A 147 21.00 13.42 1.34
N LEU A 148 20.53 12.71 0.30
CA LEU A 148 21.42 12.28 -0.79
C LEU A 148 21.86 13.51 -1.58
N PRO A 149 23.17 13.81 -1.66
CA PRO A 149 23.66 14.86 -2.53
C PRO A 149 23.33 14.47 -3.97
N GLU A 150 22.67 15.36 -4.70
CA GLU A 150 22.65 15.30 -6.15
C GLU A 150 24.12 15.38 -6.61
N GLU A 151 24.73 14.23 -6.94
CA GLU A 151 25.96 14.22 -7.73
C GLU A 151 25.62 14.79 -9.11
N ASP A 152 25.82 16.10 -9.20
CA ASP A 152 26.39 16.83 -10.31
C ASP A 152 26.01 16.33 -11.71
N SER A 153 24.82 16.74 -12.18
CA SER A 153 24.59 16.93 -13.61
C SER A 153 24.91 18.36 -14.02
N ALA A 154 26.11 18.84 -13.68
CA ALA A 154 26.84 19.81 -14.48
C ALA A 154 27.86 19.05 -15.35
N GLY A 155 27.45 18.74 -16.58
CA GLY A 155 28.33 18.22 -17.62
C GLY A 155 27.84 18.73 -18.97
N GLY A 156 28.23 19.97 -19.28
CA GLY A 156 28.05 20.60 -20.60
C GLY A 156 29.01 20.06 -21.66
#